data_AF-A0A497R1J4-F1
#
_entry.id   AF-A0A497R1J4-F1
#
_cell.length_a   1.000
_cell.length_b   1.000
_cell.length_c   1.000
_cell.angle_alpha   90.00
_cell.angle_beta   90.00
_cell.angle_gamma   90.00
#
_symmetry.space_group_name_H-M   'P 1'
#
loop_
_entity.id
_entity.type
_entity.pdbx_description
1 polymer ?
#
loop_
_entity_poly.entity_id
_entity_poly.type
_entity_poly.pdbx_seq_one_letter_code
_entity_poly.pdbx_strand_id
1 'polypeptide(L)'
;MFNMRYYDDQEKEINGRDFTTKERVLAELYNKGASKEAICVYKILLKRKTILSSEIISIASSAEFAKDCLLCASADGLYRGLKDLQEWGYCICFLQKGGYAWGLTSNK
;
A
#
# COMPACT_ATOMS: atom_id res chain seq x y z
N MET A 1 3.32 -20.98 30.85
CA MET A 1 4.71 -21.09 30.37
C MET A 1 4.72 -21.93 29.12
N PHE A 2 4.82 -21.31 27.95
CA PHE A 2 5.12 -22.00 26.69
C PHE A 2 6.21 -21.18 25.99
N ASN A 3 7.41 -21.75 25.98
CA ASN A 3 8.56 -21.30 25.19
C ASN A 3 8.33 -21.73 23.74
N MET A 4 8.46 -20.80 22.80
CA MET A 4 8.80 -21.14 21.42
C MET A 4 9.59 -19.99 20.79
N ARG A 5 10.89 -19.94 21.10
CA ARG A 5 11.90 -19.36 20.21
C ARG A 5 12.15 -20.40 19.12
N TYR A 6 12.11 -20.00 17.86
CA TYR A 6 12.99 -20.46 16.77
C TYR A 6 12.48 -19.83 15.48
N TYR A 7 13.20 -18.84 14.97
CA TYR A 7 13.71 -18.87 13.59
C TYR A 7 14.95 -17.99 13.56
N ASP A 8 16.08 -18.68 13.46
CA ASP A 8 17.44 -18.18 13.41
C ASP A 8 17.73 -17.48 12.08
N ASP A 9 18.71 -16.58 12.17
CA ASP A 9 19.46 -15.85 11.16
C ASP A 9 19.96 -16.67 9.94
N GLN A 10 20.50 -15.90 8.97
CA GLN A 10 21.23 -16.26 7.73
C GLN A 10 20.27 -16.46 6.52
N GLU A 11 20.38 -15.74 5.39
CA GLU A 11 21.57 -15.62 4.54
C GLU A 11 21.57 -14.36 3.64
N LYS A 12 22.71 -13.66 3.70
CA LYS A 12 23.60 -13.24 2.60
C LYS A 12 23.11 -12.26 1.51
N GLU A 13 23.89 -11.18 1.44
CA GLU A 13 23.92 -10.09 0.48
C GLU A 13 24.15 -10.50 -0.98
N ILE A 14 23.36 -9.97 -1.93
CA ILE A 14 23.81 -9.60 -3.28
C ILE A 14 22.78 -8.72 -4.02
N ASN A 15 23.12 -7.43 -4.21
CA ASN A 15 22.58 -6.45 -5.19
C ASN A 15 21.05 -6.26 -5.38
N GLY A 16 20.53 -5.10 -4.94
CA GLY A 16 19.24 -4.55 -5.41
C GLY A 16 18.23 -4.20 -4.31
N ARG A 17 18.58 -3.30 -3.39
CA ARG A 17 17.75 -2.91 -2.24
C ARG A 17 16.49 -2.13 -2.66
N ASP A 18 15.39 -2.83 -2.87
CA ASP A 18 14.03 -2.24 -2.82
C ASP A 18 12.94 -3.27 -2.47
N PHE A 19 13.23 -4.58 -2.60
CA PHE A 19 12.24 -5.65 -2.37
C PHE A 19 11.88 -5.84 -0.88
N THR A 20 12.86 -5.85 0.02
CA THR A 20 12.63 -6.13 1.44
C THR A 20 11.83 -5.03 2.16
N THR A 21 11.97 -3.78 1.74
CA THR A 21 11.25 -2.66 2.34
C THR A 21 9.76 -2.72 2.03
N LYS A 22 9.38 -3.06 0.79
CA LYS A 22 7.99 -3.16 0.36
C LYS A 22 7.24 -4.28 1.08
N GLU A 23 7.89 -5.43 1.19
CA GLU A 23 7.31 -6.60 1.87
C GLU A 23 7.20 -6.37 3.38
N ARG A 24 8.19 -5.68 4.00
CA ARG A 24 8.11 -5.25 5.40
C ARG A 24 6.94 -4.30 5.65
N VAL A 25 6.76 -3.28 4.81
CA VAL A 25 5.69 -2.31 4.99
C VAL A 25 4.32 -2.97 4.80
N LEU A 26 4.19 -3.88 3.84
CA LEU A 26 2.97 -4.68 3.70
C LEU A 26 2.69 -5.52 4.96
N ALA A 27 3.69 -6.21 5.51
CA ALA A 27 3.53 -6.96 6.76
C ALA A 27 3.15 -6.05 7.94
N GLU A 28 3.73 -4.86 8.02
CA GLU A 28 3.38 -3.86 9.02
C GLU A 28 1.94 -3.38 8.89
N LEU A 29 1.47 -3.12 7.66
CA LEU A 29 0.07 -2.79 7.38
C LEU A 29 -0.87 -3.91 7.83
N TYR A 30 -0.57 -5.17 7.51
CA TYR A 30 -1.35 -6.31 7.99
C TYR A 30 -1.39 -6.39 9.52
N ASN A 31 -0.25 -6.20 10.20
CA ASN A 31 -0.16 -6.24 11.66
C ASN A 31 -0.90 -5.08 12.33
N LYS A 32 -0.98 -3.91 11.68
CA LYS A 32 -1.76 -2.76 12.15
C LYS A 32 -3.27 -2.91 11.92
N GLY A 33 -3.70 -4.00 11.26
CA GLY A 33 -5.10 -4.21 10.92
C GLY A 33 -5.57 -3.35 9.75
N ALA A 34 -4.69 -3.07 8.78
CA ALA A 34 -5.05 -2.38 7.54
C ALA A 34 -6.27 -3.03 6.88
N SER A 35 -7.21 -2.17 6.49
CA SER A 35 -8.34 -2.55 5.65
C SER A 35 -7.82 -3.15 4.33
N LYS A 36 -8.60 -4.05 3.72
CA LYS A 36 -8.24 -4.62 2.42
C LYS A 36 -8.08 -3.53 1.36
N GLU A 37 -8.85 -2.46 1.53
CA GLU A 37 -8.83 -1.25 0.74
C GLU A 37 -7.51 -0.52 0.87
N ALA A 38 -7.02 -0.28 2.10
CA ALA A 38 -5.72 0.32 2.33
C ALA A 38 -4.58 -0.51 1.70
N ILE A 39 -4.62 -1.83 1.85
CA ILE A 39 -3.60 -2.72 1.25
C ILE A 39 -3.63 -2.65 -0.28
N CYS A 40 -4.82 -2.69 -0.88
CA CYS A 40 -5.00 -2.55 -2.32
C CYS A 40 -4.40 -1.23 -2.83
N VAL A 41 -4.79 -0.12 -2.21
CA VAL A 41 -4.33 1.22 -2.61
C VAL A 41 -2.81 1.33 -2.48
N TYR A 42 -2.24 0.79 -1.41
CA TYR A 42 -0.79 0.75 -1.23
C TYR A 42 -0.10 -0.04 -2.36
N LYS A 43 -0.63 -1.20 -2.76
CA LYS A 43 -0.12 -1.96 -3.92
C LYS A 43 -0.19 -1.17 -5.23
N ILE A 44 -1.25 -0.39 -5.45
CA ILE A 44 -1.38 0.46 -6.65
C ILE A 44 -0.30 1.57 -6.62
N LEU A 45 -0.14 2.25 -5.48
CA LEU A 45 0.86 3.30 -5.29
C LEU A 45 2.30 2.78 -5.38
N LEU A 46 2.55 1.51 -5.01
CA LEU A 46 3.86 0.87 -5.21
C LEU A 46 4.21 0.73 -6.70
N LYS A 47 3.22 0.51 -7.58
CA LYS A 47 3.44 0.42 -9.04
C LYS A 47 3.46 1.79 -9.71
N ARG A 48 2.73 2.75 -9.15
CA ARG A 48 2.59 4.11 -9.68
C ARG A 48 3.00 5.11 -8.59
N LYS A 49 4.24 5.61 -8.68
CA LYS A 49 4.84 6.54 -7.71
C LYS A 49 3.90 7.68 -7.29
N THR A 50 3.20 8.26 -8.26
CA THR A 50 2.18 9.30 -8.08
C THR A 50 1.01 9.00 -9.01
N ILE A 51 -0.21 9.15 -8.52
CA ILE A 51 -1.43 8.86 -9.30
C ILE A 51 -2.63 9.69 -8.81
N LEU A 52 -3.54 10.04 -9.73
CA LEU A 52 -4.78 10.72 -9.36
C LEU A 52 -5.80 9.77 -8.72
N SER A 53 -6.66 10.32 -7.85
CA SER A 53 -7.74 9.56 -7.21
C SER A 53 -8.62 8.83 -8.23
N SER A 54 -9.00 9.50 -9.32
CA SER A 54 -9.80 8.92 -10.41
C SER A 54 -9.08 7.79 -11.14
N GLU A 55 -7.77 7.87 -11.28
CA GLU A 55 -6.96 6.82 -11.90
C GLU A 55 -6.82 5.61 -10.98
N ILE A 56 -6.75 5.79 -9.66
CA ILE A 56 -6.74 4.68 -8.70
C ILE A 56 -8.02 3.85 -8.85
N ILE A 57 -9.19 4.48 -8.99
CA ILE A 57 -10.47 3.77 -9.20
C ILE A 57 -10.44 2.95 -10.49
N SER A 58 -9.92 3.54 -11.57
CA SER A 58 -9.78 2.87 -12.86
C SER A 58 -8.85 1.64 -12.77
N ILE A 59 -7.71 1.77 -12.10
CA ILE A 59 -6.76 0.67 -11.88
C ILE A 59 -7.33 -0.39 -10.94
N ALA A 60 -8.01 0.01 -9.86
CA ALA A 60 -8.64 -0.92 -8.93
C ALA A 60 -9.69 -1.80 -9.62
N SER A 61 -10.35 -1.26 -10.66
CA SER A 61 -11.32 -1.97 -11.50
C SER A 61 -10.69 -2.82 -12.61
N SER A 62 -9.37 -2.72 -12.82
CA SER A 62 -8.66 -3.50 -13.84
C SER A 62 -8.54 -4.97 -13.45
N ALA A 63 -8.42 -5.87 -14.43
CA ALA A 63 -8.31 -7.32 -14.21
C ALA A 63 -7.12 -7.72 -13.31
N GLU A 64 -6.07 -6.91 -13.29
CA GLU A 64 -4.87 -7.12 -12.46
C GLU A 64 -5.17 -6.97 -10.96
N PHE A 65 -6.11 -6.09 -10.61
CA PHE A 65 -6.40 -5.73 -9.23
C PHE A 65 -7.81 -6.11 -8.79
N ALA A 66 -8.71 -6.44 -9.72
CA ALA A 66 -10.12 -6.73 -9.44
C ALA A 66 -10.34 -7.78 -8.35
N LYS A 67 -9.45 -8.77 -8.23
CA LYS A 67 -9.52 -9.81 -7.18
C LYS A 67 -9.19 -9.27 -5.78
N ASP A 68 -8.26 -8.33 -5.68
CA ASP A 68 -7.78 -7.76 -4.42
C ASP A 68 -8.52 -6.47 -4.02
N CYS A 69 -9.04 -5.75 -5.02
CA CYS A 69 -9.47 -4.35 -4.93
C CYS A 69 -10.96 -4.14 -5.23
N LEU A 70 -11.77 -5.20 -5.21
CA LEU A 70 -13.21 -5.17 -5.54
C LEU A 70 -13.99 -4.08 -4.77
N LEU A 71 -13.58 -3.79 -3.53
CA LEU A 71 -14.18 -2.75 -2.67
C LEU A 71 -13.64 -1.33 -2.97
N CYS A 72 -12.42 -1.22 -3.50
CA CYS A 72 -11.80 0.05 -3.92
C CYS A 72 -12.37 0.59 -5.25
N ALA A 73 -13.14 -0.21 -5.99
CA ALA A 73 -13.87 0.27 -7.16
C ALA A 73 -14.96 1.28 -6.80
N SER A 74 -15.35 1.36 -5.52
CA SER A 74 -16.21 2.43 -5.01
C SER A 74 -15.38 3.61 -4.51
N ALA A 75 -15.82 4.84 -4.79
CA ALA A 75 -15.13 6.05 -4.33
C ALA A 75 -14.98 6.07 -2.79
N ASP A 76 -16.02 5.64 -2.06
CA ASP A 76 -15.99 5.60 -0.59
C ASP A 76 -14.93 4.63 -0.04
N GLY A 77 -14.85 3.42 -0.60
CA GLY A 77 -13.84 2.43 -0.22
C GLY A 77 -12.42 2.90 -0.49
N LEU A 78 -12.21 3.56 -1.64
CA LEU A 78 -10.93 4.19 -1.97
C LEU A 78 -10.53 5.26 -0.94
N TYR A 79 -11.42 6.20 -0.63
CA TYR A 79 -11.10 7.29 0.30
C TYR A 79 -10.84 6.79 1.72
N ARG A 80 -11.53 5.74 2.19
CA ARG A 80 -11.23 5.10 3.47
C ARG A 80 -9.82 4.51 3.48
N GLY A 81 -9.46 3.72 2.48
CA GLY A 81 -8.13 3.14 2.38
C GLY A 81 -7.01 4.18 2.29
N LEU A 82 -7.23 5.25 1.52
CA LEU A 82 -6.29 6.38 1.42
C LEU A 82 -6.15 7.12 2.74
N LYS A 83 -7.25 7.33 3.47
CA LYS A 83 -7.24 7.99 4.77
C LYS A 83 -6.46 7.18 5.80
N ASP A 84 -6.69 5.85 5.88
CA ASP A 84 -5.94 4.96 6.78
C ASP A 84 -4.43 5.05 6.49
N LEU A 85 -4.04 4.96 5.21
CA LEU A 85 -2.65 5.05 4.80
C LEU A 85 -2.03 6.43 5.09
N GLN A 86 -2.81 7.50 4.95
CA GLN A 86 -2.36 8.87 5.22
C GLN A 86 -2.17 9.10 6.73
N GLU A 87 -3.13 8.66 7.56
CA GLU A 87 -3.04 8.75 9.03
C GLU A 87 -1.85 7.99 9.58
N TRP A 88 -1.48 6.87 8.95
CA TRP A 88 -0.28 6.10 9.32
C TRP A 88 1.00 6.57 8.64
N GLY A 89 0.92 7.61 7.81
CA GLY A 89 2.06 8.21 7.13
C GLY A 89 2.72 7.27 6.14
N TYR A 90 1.96 6.51 5.35
CA TYR A 90 2.47 5.75 4.20
C TYR A 90 2.25 6.47 2.87
N CYS A 91 1.22 7.33 2.78
CA CYS A 91 0.98 8.15 1.59
C CYS A 91 0.76 9.62 1.93
N ILE A 92 0.97 10.46 0.93
CA ILE A 92 0.72 11.90 0.97
C ILE A 92 -0.29 12.28 -0.11
N CYS A 93 -1.16 13.23 0.22
CA CYS A 93 -2.09 13.85 -0.72
C CYS A 93 -1.57 15.22 -1.14
N PHE A 94 -1.65 15.55 -2.42
CA PHE A 94 -1.38 16.89 -2.93
C PHE A 94 -2.30 17.23 -4.10
N LEU A 95 -2.53 18.52 -4.30
CA LEU A 95 -3.34 19.02 -5.41
C LEU A 95 -2.47 19.14 -6.66
N GLN A 96 -2.90 18.53 -7.76
CA GLN A 96 -2.27 18.72 -9.07
C GLN A 96 -3.33 18.97 -10.16
N LYS A 97 -2.88 19.29 -11.38
CA LYS A 97 -3.79 19.46 -12.53
C LYS A 97 -4.59 18.16 -12.74
N GLY A 98 -5.91 18.23 -12.60
CA GLY A 98 -6.80 17.06 -12.69
C GLY A 98 -7.33 16.55 -11.34
N GLY A 99 -6.93 17.15 -10.21
CA GLY A 99 -7.53 16.90 -8.89
C GLY A 99 -6.53 16.43 -7.83
N TYR A 100 -7.02 15.65 -6.87
CA TYR A 100 -6.21 15.11 -5.78
C TYR A 100 -5.35 13.94 -6.24
N ALA A 101 -4.05 14.09 -6.04
CA ALA A 101 -3.04 13.08 -6.31
C ALA A 101 -2.46 12.50 -5.04
N TRP A 102 -2.04 11.25 -5.15
CA TRP A 102 -1.53 10.46 -4.07
C TRP A 102 -0.19 9.87 -4.47
N GLY A 103 0.74 9.89 -3.53
CA GLY A 103 2.05 9.25 -3.68
C GLY A 103 2.48 8.61 -2.37
N LEU A 104 3.37 7.64 -2.45
CA LEU A 104 3.99 7.09 -1.24
C LEU A 104 4.92 8.11 -0.61
N THR A 105 4.95 8.16 0.71
CA THR A 105 5.96 8.94 1.41
C THR A 105 7.31 8.20 1.36
N SER A 106 8.40 8.92 1.16
CA SER A 106 9.75 8.35 1.16
C SER A 106 10.30 8.06 2.57
N ASN A 107 9.53 8.35 3.62
CA ASN A 107 9.99 8.37 5.01
C ASN A 107 9.83 7.03 5.77
N LYS A 108 9.59 5.90 5.09
CA LYS A 108 9.47 4.57 5.73
C LYS A 108 10.10 3.44 4.93
#